data_AF-A0A1F4PXY7-F1
#
_entry.id   AF-A0A1F4PXY7-F1
#
_cell.length_a   1.000
_cell.length_b   1.000
_cell.length_c   1.000
_cell.angle_alpha   90.00
_cell.angle_beta   90.00
_cell.angle_gamma   90.00
#
_symmetry.space_group_name_H-M   'P 1'
#
loop_
_entity.id
_entity.type
_entity.pdbx_description
1 polymer ?
#
loop_
_entity_poly.entity_id
_entity_poly.type
_entity_poly.pdbx_seq_one_letter_code
_entity_poly.pdbx_strand_id
1 'polypeptide(L)'
;MLAALQATLDVGDAMVFKAGSALAGGVAVQGETCGALTGAIMAIGCVVGRERLEDIEQYQRAKEPAKEMYHRFREQIGHSLCAEIHKIRHGRVYHLADPQEARAFHEMGGHSRTGCPEVCGVAARTAADIILRLRAAA
;
A
#
# COMPACT_ATOMS: atom_id res chain seq x y z
N MET A 1 -3.67 -5.14 3.28
CA MET A 1 -2.52 -5.53 2.45
C MET A 1 -1.40 -6.11 3.33
N LEU A 2 -0.83 -5.34 4.27
CA LEU A 2 0.33 -5.75 5.07
C LEU A 2 0.13 -6.99 5.91
N ALA A 3 -0.97 -7.05 6.66
CA ALA A 3 -1.36 -8.26 7.40
C ALA A 3 -1.52 -9.49 6.49
N ALA A 4 -1.99 -9.31 5.25
CA ALA A 4 -2.16 -10.44 4.33
C ALA A 4 -0.81 -10.97 3.85
N LEU A 5 0.14 -10.08 3.48
CA LEU A 5 1.49 -10.50 3.09
C LEU A 5 2.25 -11.12 4.27
N GLN A 6 2.09 -10.58 5.47
CA GLN A 6 2.64 -11.18 6.69
C GLN A 6 2.13 -12.61 6.90
N ALA A 7 0.81 -12.80 6.88
CA ALA A 7 0.22 -14.10 7.13
C ALA A 7 0.52 -15.15 6.05
N THR A 8 0.72 -14.72 4.79
CA THR A 8 0.88 -15.64 3.66
C THR A 8 2.32 -15.87 3.24
N LEU A 9 3.20 -14.87 3.41
CA LEU A 9 4.58 -14.91 2.96
C LEU A 9 5.59 -14.74 4.10
N ASP A 10 5.17 -14.57 5.34
CA ASP A 10 6.10 -14.36 6.48
C ASP A 10 7.06 -13.18 6.21
N VAL A 11 6.49 -12.00 5.96
CA VAL A 11 7.23 -10.78 5.59
C VAL A 11 7.07 -9.71 6.66
N GLY A 12 8.16 -9.32 7.31
CA GLY A 12 8.14 -8.37 8.41
C GLY A 12 7.48 -8.95 9.67
N ASP A 13 7.18 -8.09 10.65
CA ASP A 13 6.67 -8.52 11.96
C ASP A 13 5.52 -7.63 12.47
N ALA A 14 5.10 -7.86 13.72
CA ALA A 14 4.06 -7.06 14.36
C ALA A 14 4.41 -5.56 14.44
N MET A 15 5.70 -5.20 14.54
CA MET A 15 6.14 -3.81 14.58
C MET A 15 5.94 -3.12 13.24
N VAL A 16 6.22 -3.80 12.13
CA VAL A 16 5.96 -3.26 10.78
C VAL A 16 4.47 -2.99 10.58
N PHE A 17 3.60 -3.93 10.99
CA PHE A 17 2.15 -3.74 10.90
C PHE A 17 1.67 -2.56 11.75
N LYS A 18 2.13 -2.50 13.01
CA LYS A 18 1.82 -1.41 13.92
C LYS A 18 2.26 -0.05 13.37
N ALA A 19 3.49 0.06 12.87
CA ALA A 19 4.04 1.29 12.27
C ALA A 19 3.25 1.75 11.04
N GLY A 20 2.73 0.82 10.24
CA GLY A 20 1.92 1.13 9.05
C GLY A 20 0.48 1.57 9.33
N SER A 21 -0.01 1.44 10.58
CA SER A 21 -1.44 1.61 10.91
C SER A 21 -2.00 2.98 10.52
N ALA A 22 -1.24 4.05 10.81
CA ALA A 22 -1.68 5.42 10.57
C ALA A 22 -1.65 5.79 9.07
N LEU A 23 -1.09 4.95 8.20
CA LEU A 23 -0.99 5.22 6.77
C LEU A 23 -2.31 5.02 6.00
N ALA A 24 -3.35 4.53 6.68
CA ALA A 24 -4.69 4.37 6.14
C ALA A 24 -5.30 5.72 5.70
N GLY A 25 -6.16 5.68 4.67
CA GLY A 25 -6.74 6.89 4.06
C GLY A 25 -5.70 7.81 3.39
N GLY A 26 -4.47 7.32 3.22
CA GLY A 26 -3.38 8.01 2.55
C GLY A 26 -2.47 8.80 3.49
N VAL A 27 -1.75 8.12 4.38
CA VAL A 27 -0.76 8.65 5.35
C VAL A 27 -1.30 9.18 6.68
N ALA A 28 -2.46 9.82 6.74
CA ALA A 28 -3.15 10.10 8.00
C ALA A 28 -4.55 10.61 7.68
N VAL A 29 -5.30 9.83 6.88
CA VAL A 29 -6.61 10.21 6.33
C VAL A 29 -6.64 11.52 5.52
N GLN A 30 -5.48 11.96 5.00
CA GLN A 30 -5.33 13.21 4.26
C GLN A 30 -5.60 13.11 2.75
N GLY A 31 -5.83 11.90 2.22
CA GLY A 31 -6.07 11.71 0.79
C GLY A 31 -4.78 11.65 -0.06
N GLU A 32 -3.61 11.61 0.58
CA GLU A 32 -2.28 11.54 -0.05
C GLU A 32 -1.95 10.11 -0.53
N THR A 33 -0.66 9.76 -0.61
CA THR A 33 -0.20 8.45 -1.12
C THR A 33 -0.94 7.29 -0.45
N CYS A 34 -1.60 6.47 -1.26
CA CYS A 34 -2.49 5.40 -0.83
C CYS A 34 -1.80 4.45 0.16
N GLY A 35 -2.43 4.21 1.31
CA GLY A 35 -1.89 3.30 2.33
C GLY A 35 -1.67 1.87 1.83
N ALA A 36 -2.43 1.41 0.83
CA ALA A 36 -2.21 0.10 0.21
C ALA A 36 -0.89 0.05 -0.58
N LEU A 37 -0.56 1.10 -1.32
CA LEU A 37 0.70 1.24 -2.04
C LEU A 37 1.87 1.38 -1.07
N THR A 38 1.75 2.27 -0.08
CA THR A 38 2.82 2.47 0.92
C THR A 38 3.08 1.18 1.69
N GLY A 39 2.02 0.51 2.14
CA GLY A 39 2.14 -0.79 2.80
C GLY A 39 2.85 -1.82 1.90
N ALA A 40 2.44 -1.95 0.63
CA ALA A 40 3.06 -2.87 -0.33
C ALA A 40 4.58 -2.65 -0.46
N ILE A 41 5.00 -1.39 -0.58
CA ILE A 41 6.41 -1.02 -0.63
C ILE A 41 7.12 -1.32 0.70
N MET A 42 6.47 -1.09 1.85
CA MET A 42 7.02 -1.48 3.16
C MET A 42 7.28 -2.98 3.24
N ALA A 43 6.35 -3.82 2.77
CA ALA A 43 6.54 -5.27 2.77
C ALA A 43 7.71 -5.71 1.88
N ILE A 44 7.87 -5.12 0.70
CA ILE A 44 9.06 -5.34 -0.15
C ILE A 44 10.34 -4.91 0.61
N GLY A 45 10.28 -3.76 1.30
CA GLY A 45 11.37 -3.27 2.15
C GLY A 45 11.74 -4.22 3.28
N CYS A 46 10.80 -4.97 3.85
CA CYS A 46 11.11 -6.00 4.85
C CYS A 46 11.93 -7.18 4.30
N VAL A 47 12.04 -7.32 2.98
CA VAL A 47 12.78 -8.42 2.33
C VAL A 47 14.14 -7.96 1.83
N VAL A 48 14.23 -6.75 1.27
CA VAL A 48 15.45 -6.26 0.58
C VAL A 48 15.87 -4.85 0.97
N GLY A 49 15.17 -4.24 1.93
CA GLY A 49 15.46 -2.90 2.43
C GLY A 49 16.75 -2.83 3.23
N ARG A 50 17.22 -1.59 3.45
CA ARG A 50 18.39 -1.32 4.27
C ARG A 50 18.10 -1.48 5.76
N GLU A 51 19.07 -2.00 6.52
CA GLU A 51 18.99 -2.06 7.99
C GLU A 51 19.49 -0.78 8.66
N ARG A 52 20.50 -0.13 8.07
CA ARG A 52 21.08 1.12 8.54
C ARG A 52 21.07 2.19 7.47
N LEU A 53 21.20 3.45 7.89
CA LEU A 53 21.25 4.59 6.97
C LEU A 53 22.42 4.47 5.97
N GLU A 54 23.54 3.92 6.43
CA GLU A 54 24.78 3.78 5.65
C GLU A 54 24.74 2.63 4.63
N ASP A 55 23.78 1.71 4.68
CA ASP A 55 23.70 0.55 3.77
C ASP A 55 23.14 0.94 2.40
N ILE A 56 23.90 1.77 1.68
CA ILE A 56 23.50 2.34 0.39
C ILE A 56 23.23 1.25 -0.65
N GLU A 57 23.99 0.16 -0.65
CA GLU A 57 23.78 -0.95 -1.60
C GLU A 57 22.41 -1.61 -1.40
N GLN A 58 22.03 -1.89 -0.15
CA GLN A 58 20.70 -2.44 0.19
C GLN A 58 19.59 -1.46 -0.22
N TYR A 59 19.79 -0.16 0.00
CA TYR A 59 18.86 0.86 -0.47
C TYR A 59 18.66 0.82 -1.99
N GLN A 60 19.72 0.71 -2.77
CA GLN A 60 19.62 0.64 -4.23
C GLN A 60 18.92 -0.66 -4.68
N ARG A 61 19.21 -1.79 -4.03
CA ARG A 61 18.51 -3.07 -4.28
C ARG A 61 17.02 -2.98 -4.02
N ALA A 62 16.59 -2.23 -2.99
CA ALA A 62 15.18 -2.05 -2.67
C ALA A 62 14.43 -1.08 -3.60
N LYS A 63 15.15 -0.14 -4.24
CA LYS A 63 14.51 0.88 -5.10
C LYS A 63 13.80 0.30 -6.31
N GLU A 64 14.45 -0.58 -7.06
CA GLU A 64 13.89 -1.07 -8.32
C GLU A 64 12.60 -1.88 -8.09
N PRO A 65 12.55 -2.83 -7.13
CA PRO A 65 11.30 -3.50 -6.75
C PRO A 65 10.21 -2.52 -6.27
N ALA A 66 10.59 -1.47 -5.53
CA ALA A 66 9.63 -0.45 -5.08
C ALA A 66 9.09 0.40 -6.25
N LYS A 67 9.93 0.75 -7.23
CA LYS A 67 9.50 1.42 -8.46
C LYS A 67 8.58 0.52 -9.28
N GLU A 68 8.92 -0.76 -9.43
CA GLU A 68 8.07 -1.74 -10.12
C GLU A 68 6.68 -1.80 -9.46
N MET A 69 6.65 -1.91 -8.13
CA MET A 69 5.41 -1.90 -7.35
C MET A 69 4.60 -0.63 -7.58
N TYR A 70 5.26 0.53 -7.55
CA TYR A 70 4.63 1.83 -7.81
C TYR A 70 3.99 1.91 -9.20
N HIS A 71 4.74 1.54 -10.24
CA HIS A 71 4.27 1.61 -11.61
C HIS A 71 3.13 0.63 -11.87
N ARG A 72 3.27 -0.63 -11.46
CA ARG A 72 2.23 -1.65 -11.61
C ARG A 72 0.97 -1.33 -10.81
N PHE A 73 1.10 -0.73 -9.62
CA PHE A 73 -0.05 -0.26 -8.86
C PHE A 73 -0.78 0.84 -9.60
N ARG A 74 -0.05 1.86 -10.10
CA ARG A 74 -0.67 2.96 -10.86
C ARG A 74 -1.34 2.49 -12.14
N GLU A 75 -0.75 1.53 -12.85
CA GLU A 75 -1.35 0.94 -14.04
C GLU A 75 -2.68 0.24 -13.73
N GLN A 76 -2.73 -0.55 -12.66
CA GLN A 76 -3.92 -1.33 -12.30
C GLN A 76 -5.00 -0.51 -11.57
N ILE A 77 -4.62 0.52 -10.81
CA ILE A 77 -5.53 1.31 -9.95
C ILE A 77 -5.84 2.70 -10.53
N GLY A 78 -4.96 3.23 -11.38
CA GLY A 78 -5.11 4.51 -12.07
C GLY A 78 -4.35 5.67 -11.41
N HIS A 79 -4.13 5.66 -10.09
CA HIS A 79 -3.38 6.71 -9.40
C HIS A 79 -2.67 6.22 -8.15
N SER A 80 -1.72 7.00 -7.62
CA SER A 80 -1.04 6.71 -6.34
C SER A 80 -1.63 7.45 -5.13
N LEU A 81 -2.44 8.48 -5.37
CA LEU A 81 -3.07 9.30 -4.31
C LEU A 81 -4.46 8.78 -4.00
N CYS A 82 -4.79 8.65 -2.71
CA CYS A 82 -6.05 8.12 -2.23
C CYS A 82 -7.24 8.98 -2.68
N ALA A 83 -7.10 10.31 -2.66
CA ALA A 83 -8.13 11.23 -3.13
C ALA A 83 -8.45 11.05 -4.62
N GLU A 84 -7.44 10.89 -5.47
CA GLU A 84 -7.65 10.64 -6.90
C GLU A 84 -8.26 9.25 -7.15
N ILE A 85 -7.88 8.25 -6.37
CA ILE A 85 -8.52 6.92 -6.41
C ILE A 85 -10.01 7.02 -6.04
N HIS A 86 -10.38 7.87 -5.07
CA HIS A 86 -11.78 8.11 -4.75
C HIS A 86 -12.54 8.69 -5.96
N LYS A 87 -11.96 9.66 -6.69
CA LYS A 87 -12.59 10.19 -7.91
C LYS A 87 -12.79 9.10 -8.97
N ILE A 88 -11.75 8.28 -9.20
CA ILE A 88 -11.80 7.19 -10.19
C ILE A 88 -12.90 6.18 -9.84
N ARG A 89 -13.01 5.79 -8.56
CA ARG A 89 -13.92 4.71 -8.14
C ARG A 89 -15.32 5.17 -7.76
N HIS A 90 -15.47 6.41 -7.30
CA HIS A 90 -16.68 6.90 -6.66
C HIS A 90 -17.16 8.25 -7.23
N GLY A 91 -16.47 8.81 -8.23
CA GLY A 91 -16.85 10.05 -8.90
C GLY A 91 -16.58 11.34 -8.11
N ARG A 92 -16.13 11.25 -6.86
CA ARG A 92 -15.75 12.41 -6.03
C ARG A 92 -14.66 12.05 -5.02
N VAL A 93 -14.03 13.09 -4.46
CA VAL A 93 -13.16 12.94 -3.28
C VAL A 93 -14.04 12.93 -2.04
N TYR A 94 -13.71 12.04 -1.11
CA TYR A 94 -14.19 12.08 0.28
C TYR A 94 -13.04 12.49 1.19
N HIS A 95 -13.21 13.57 1.95
CA HIS A 95 -12.19 14.09 2.87
C HIS A 95 -12.29 13.37 4.22
N LEU A 96 -11.62 12.23 4.34
CA LEU A 96 -11.79 11.30 5.47
C LEU A 96 -11.40 11.87 6.85
N ALA A 97 -10.68 13.00 6.90
CA ALA A 97 -10.42 13.72 8.14
C ALA A 97 -11.68 14.42 8.72
N ASP A 98 -12.68 14.71 7.89
CA ASP A 98 -13.99 15.19 8.33
C ASP A 98 -14.88 13.98 8.69
N PRO A 99 -15.38 13.87 9.93
CA PRO A 99 -16.26 12.78 10.34
C PRO A 99 -17.53 12.61 9.49
N GLN A 100 -18.07 13.68 8.90
CA GLN A 100 -19.25 13.60 8.04
C GLN A 100 -18.91 12.96 6.69
N GLU A 101 -17.82 13.40 6.07
CA GLU A 101 -17.31 12.82 4.83
C GLU A 101 -16.85 11.37 5.02
N ALA A 102 -16.25 11.04 6.17
CA ALA A 102 -15.86 9.67 6.50
C ALA A 102 -17.08 8.74 6.63
N ARG A 103 -18.17 9.22 7.25
CA ARG A 103 -19.45 8.48 7.29
C ARG A 103 -20.04 8.31 5.91
N ALA A 104 -20.11 9.38 5.12
CA ALA A 104 -20.61 9.32 3.75
C ALA A 104 -19.80 8.34 2.89
N PHE A 105 -18.47 8.30 3.06
CA PHE A 105 -17.59 7.33 2.40
C PHE A 105 -17.94 5.89 2.79
N HIS A 106 -18.20 5.64 4.07
CA HIS A 106 -18.59 4.31 4.55
C HIS A 106 -19.96 3.89 4.00
N GLU A 107 -20.97 4.77 4.08
CA GLU A 107 -22.34 4.52 3.63
C GLU A 107 -22.45 4.28 2.12
N MET A 108 -21.65 5.00 1.32
CA MET A 108 -21.53 4.76 -0.12
C MET A 108 -20.92 3.39 -0.46
N GLY A 109 -20.27 2.73 0.50
CA GLY A 109 -19.61 1.45 0.29
C GLY A 109 -18.11 1.55 -0.01
N GLY A 110 -17.43 2.58 0.49
CA GLY A 110 -15.98 2.75 0.31
C GLY A 110 -15.14 1.61 0.92
N HIS A 111 -15.71 0.84 1.85
CA HIS A 111 -15.13 -0.39 2.43
C HIS A 111 -15.80 -1.68 1.93
N SER A 112 -16.62 -1.60 0.88
CA SER A 112 -17.18 -2.79 0.23
C SER A 112 -16.11 -3.53 -0.59
N ARG A 113 -16.49 -4.68 -1.19
CA ARG A 113 -15.56 -5.50 -1.99
C ARG A 113 -14.97 -4.78 -3.20
N THR A 114 -15.62 -3.73 -3.69
CA THR A 114 -15.20 -2.93 -4.86
C THR A 114 -14.58 -1.57 -4.46
N GLY A 115 -14.44 -1.30 -3.16
CA GLY A 115 -13.81 -0.10 -2.62
C GLY A 115 -12.34 -0.29 -2.26
N CYS A 116 -11.91 0.31 -1.15
CA CYS A 116 -10.55 0.18 -0.60
C CYS A 116 -10.04 -1.27 -0.46
N PRO A 117 -10.86 -2.27 -0.06
CA PRO A 117 -10.43 -3.67 -0.03
C PRO A 117 -9.95 -4.22 -1.37
N GLU A 118 -10.55 -3.82 -2.50
CA GLU A 118 -10.11 -4.25 -3.83
C GLU A 118 -8.72 -3.70 -4.14
N VAL A 119 -8.51 -2.41 -3.87
CA VAL A 119 -7.22 -1.72 -4.01
C VAL A 119 -6.15 -2.41 -3.15
N CYS A 120 -6.49 -2.78 -1.92
CA CYS A 120 -5.62 -3.55 -1.04
C CYS A 120 -5.29 -4.93 -1.61
N GLY A 121 -6.24 -5.61 -2.25
CA GLY A 121 -6.04 -6.90 -2.88
C GLY A 121 -5.11 -6.83 -4.09
N VAL A 122 -5.27 -5.82 -4.95
CA VAL A 122 -4.36 -5.56 -6.07
C VAL A 122 -2.95 -5.27 -5.59
N ALA A 123 -2.80 -4.40 -4.59
CA ALA A 123 -1.50 -4.08 -4.00
C ALA A 123 -0.83 -5.31 -3.40
N ALA A 124 -1.57 -6.13 -2.64
CA ALA A 124 -1.06 -7.35 -2.03
C ALA A 124 -0.61 -8.36 -3.08
N ARG A 125 -1.41 -8.62 -4.13
CA ARG A 125 -1.01 -9.55 -5.20
C ARG A 125 0.24 -9.10 -5.94
N THR A 126 0.32 -7.82 -6.26
CA THR A 126 1.47 -7.24 -6.97
C THR A 126 2.74 -7.33 -6.12
N ALA A 127 2.65 -6.97 -4.84
CA ALA A 127 3.78 -7.08 -3.91
C ALA A 127 4.19 -8.53 -3.67
N ALA A 128 3.23 -9.46 -3.55
CA ALA A 128 3.51 -10.88 -3.40
C ALA A 128 4.33 -11.43 -4.58
N ASP A 129 3.94 -11.11 -5.81
CA ASP A 129 4.69 -11.50 -7.01
C ASP A 129 6.14 -10.99 -6.99
N ILE A 130 6.34 -9.71 -6.65
CA ILE A 130 7.66 -9.11 -6.53
C ILE A 130 8.48 -9.81 -5.43
N ILE A 131 7.90 -10.02 -4.26
CA ILE A 131 8.56 -10.67 -3.11
C ILE A 131 8.98 -12.10 -3.44
N LEU A 132 8.11 -12.88 -4.10
CA LEU A 132 8.42 -14.25 -4.50
C LEU A 132 9.58 -14.30 -5.49
N ARG A 133 9.64 -13.37 -6.45
CA ARG A 133 10.79 -13.26 -7.37
C ARG A 133 12.08 -12.86 -6.65
N LEU A 134 12.02 -11.92 -5.70
CA LEU A 134 13.18 -11.52 -4.92
C LEU A 134 13.74 -12.68 -4.10
N ARG A 135 12.88 -13.50 -3.50
CA ARG A 135 13.30 -14.69 -2.74
C ARG A 135 13.86 -15.80 -3.62
N ALA A 136 13.34 -15.96 -4.83
CA ALA A 136 13.87 -16.96 -5.77
C ALA A 136 15.26 -16.59 -6.35
N ALA A 137 15.63 -15.31 -6.27
CA ALA A 137 16.91 -14.78 -6.75
C ALA A 137 17.97 -14.62 -5.64
N ALA A 138 17.62 -14.93 -4.38
CA ALA A 138 18.50 -14.87 -3.22
C ALA A 138 19.14 -16.24 -2.94
#